data_AF-A0A101MZG9-F1
#
_entry.id   AF-A0A101MZG9-F1
#
_cell.length_a   1.000
_cell.length_b   1.000
_cell.length_c   1.000
_cell.angle_alpha   90.00
_cell.angle_beta   90.00
_cell.angle_gamma   90.00
#
_symmetry.space_group_name_H-M   'P 1'
#
loop_
_entity.id
_entity.type
_entity.pdbx_description
1 polymer ?
#
loop_
_entity_poly.entity_id
_entity_poly.type
_entity_poly.pdbx_seq_one_letter_code
_entity_poly.pdbx_strand_id
1 'polypeptide(L)'
;MVEFNGYLGVTDALMRPLSHGRRVVSHFLDVNAVDGFRWYEDGDLRLGFQPLFADERYASRPDELLAEMRESGLDLTERDEDGGHDDYYASLTGASFALAHRLTGIRVTPELFAVPRD
;
A
#
# COMPACT_ATOMS: atom_id res chain seq x y z
N MET A 1 -6.56 12.98 -0.10
CA MET A 1 -6.54 13.41 -1.52
C MET A 1 -7.28 12.35 -2.29
N VAL A 2 -8.27 12.73 -3.10
CA VAL A 2 -8.99 11.81 -4.00
C VAL A 2 -8.55 12.18 -5.41
N GLU A 3 -8.02 11.20 -6.15
CA GLU A 3 -7.52 11.39 -7.51
C GLU A 3 -8.31 10.48 -8.46
N PHE A 4 -8.73 11.01 -9.61
CA PHE A 4 -9.55 10.28 -10.58
C PHE A 4 -8.79 9.20 -11.37
N ASN A 5 -7.49 9.37 -11.60
CA ASN A 5 -6.68 8.44 -12.40
C ASN A 5 -5.78 7.52 -11.55
N GLY A 6 -5.65 7.78 -10.25
CA GLY A 6 -4.94 6.93 -9.29
C GLY A 6 -3.40 6.88 -9.40
N TYR A 7 -2.76 7.77 -10.15
CA TYR A 7 -1.32 7.68 -10.46
C TYR A 7 -0.42 8.61 -9.62
N LEU A 8 -0.92 9.74 -9.10
CA LEU A 8 -0.10 10.70 -8.35
C LEU A 8 0.50 10.04 -7.11
N GLY A 9 -0.28 9.22 -6.40
CA GLY A 9 0.14 8.49 -5.19
C GLY A 9 1.28 7.49 -5.41
N VAL A 10 1.57 7.15 -6.67
CA VAL A 10 2.57 6.16 -7.06
C VAL A 10 3.65 6.71 -7.99
N THR A 11 3.60 8.01 -8.26
CA THR A 11 4.58 8.69 -9.13
C THR A 11 5.74 9.24 -8.32
N ASP A 12 6.91 8.60 -8.43
CA ASP A 12 8.12 8.98 -7.69
C ASP A 12 8.51 10.45 -7.82
N ALA A 13 8.37 11.04 -9.02
CA ALA A 13 8.69 12.44 -9.27
C ALA A 13 7.86 13.43 -8.43
N LEU A 14 6.68 12.99 -7.95
CA LEU A 14 5.79 13.78 -7.11
C LEU A 14 5.88 13.35 -5.64
N MET A 15 5.93 12.04 -5.39
CA MET A 15 5.87 11.48 -4.04
C MET A 15 7.17 11.63 -3.25
N ARG A 16 8.33 11.60 -3.91
CA ARG A 16 9.61 11.83 -3.23
C ARG A 16 9.71 13.26 -2.70
N PRO A 17 9.50 14.33 -3.49
CA PRO A 17 9.47 15.68 -2.92
C PRO A 17 8.41 15.86 -1.84
N LEU A 18 7.23 15.25 -2.01
CA LEU A 18 6.14 15.32 -1.04
C LEU A 18 6.49 14.69 0.30
N SER A 19 7.33 13.66 0.32
CA SER A 19 7.73 12.96 1.55
C SER A 19 8.84 13.65 2.34
N HIS A 20 9.38 14.80 1.90
CA HIS A 20 10.37 15.52 2.71
C HIS A 20 9.81 15.95 4.08
N GLY A 21 10.53 15.56 5.15
CA GLY A 21 10.18 15.83 6.53
C GLY A 21 9.00 15.03 7.04
N ARG A 22 8.58 13.96 6.34
CA ARG A 22 7.39 13.17 6.69
C ARG A 22 7.42 11.76 6.12
N ARG A 23 6.52 10.94 6.65
CA ARG A 23 6.18 9.63 6.10
C ARG A 23 4.96 9.75 5.20
N VAL A 24 5.01 9.13 4.02
CA VAL A 24 3.86 9.00 3.12
C VAL A 24 3.69 7.55 2.73
N VAL A 25 2.49 7.02 2.93
CA VAL A 25 2.11 5.67 2.50
C VAL A 25 1.03 5.80 1.42
N SER A 26 1.20 5.08 0.33
CA SER A 26 0.21 4.98 -0.74
C SER A 26 -0.17 3.52 -0.97
N HIS A 27 -1.47 3.28 -1.06
CA HIS A 27 -2.04 2.06 -1.60
C HIS A 27 -3.04 2.44 -2.68
N PHE A 28 -3.04 1.71 -3.79
CA PHE A 28 -4.03 1.85 -4.84
C PHE A 28 -4.43 0.48 -5.38
N LEU A 29 -5.61 0.42 -5.97
CA LEU A 29 -6.18 -0.70 -6.70
C LEU A 29 -7.13 -0.11 -7.75
N ASP A 30 -6.95 -0.46 -9.02
CA ASP A 30 -7.79 0.00 -10.12
C ASP A 30 -8.81 -1.07 -10.58
N VAL A 31 -9.64 -0.71 -11.55
CA VAL A 31 -10.68 -1.60 -12.11
C VAL A 31 -10.13 -2.77 -12.92
N ASN A 32 -8.85 -2.73 -13.30
CA ASN A 32 -8.15 -3.79 -14.01
C ASN A 32 -7.34 -4.69 -13.05
N ALA A 33 -7.57 -4.57 -11.74
CA ALA A 33 -6.81 -5.25 -10.69
C ALA A 33 -5.31 -4.88 -10.66
N VAL A 34 -4.93 -3.73 -11.23
CA VAL A 34 -3.59 -3.18 -11.02
C VAL A 34 -3.56 -2.53 -9.65
N ASP A 35 -2.69 -3.02 -8.79
CA ASP A 35 -2.54 -2.55 -7.42
C ASP A 35 -1.09 -2.32 -7.03
N GLY A 36 -0.91 -1.71 -5.86
CA GLY A 36 0.41 -1.53 -5.30
C GLY A 36 0.41 -0.84 -3.95
N PHE A 37 1.47 -1.09 -3.21
CA PHE A 37 1.76 -0.46 -1.94
C PHE A 37 3.13 0.22 -2.02
N ARG A 38 3.22 1.45 -1.52
CA ARG A 38 4.46 2.24 -1.49
C ARG A 38 4.61 2.97 -0.17
N TRP A 39 5.80 2.91 0.40
CA TRP A 39 6.21 3.68 1.57
C TRP A 39 7.36 4.61 1.20
N TYR A 40 7.08 5.91 1.29
CA TYR A 40 8.05 6.98 1.14
C TYR A 40 8.38 7.62 2.49
N GLU A 41 9.62 8.02 2.68
CA GLU A 41 10.05 8.78 3.85
C GLU A 41 11.26 9.65 3.48
N ASP A 42 11.17 10.95 3.78
CA ASP A 42 12.24 11.93 3.59
C ASP A 42 12.88 11.96 2.19
N GLY A 43 12.07 11.81 1.14
CA GLY A 43 12.53 11.81 -0.26
C GLY A 43 12.94 10.44 -0.81
N ASP A 44 12.94 9.41 0.04
CA ASP A 44 13.28 8.05 -0.35
C ASP A 44 12.03 7.18 -0.52
N LEU A 45 12.03 6.32 -1.54
CA LEU A 45 11.08 5.23 -1.64
C LEU A 45 11.72 4.04 -0.91
N ARG A 46 11.23 3.75 0.30
CA ARG A 46 11.82 2.74 1.19
C ARG A 46 11.34 1.34 0.84
N LEU A 47 10.05 1.19 0.58
CA LEU A 47 9.45 -0.09 0.20
C LEU A 47 8.40 0.11 -0.89
N GLY A 48 8.43 -0.75 -1.90
CA GLY A 48 7.33 -0.93 -2.85
C GLY A 48 7.09 -2.41 -3.12
N PHE A 49 5.84 -2.80 -3.31
CA PHE A 49 5.43 -4.15 -3.72
C PHE A 49 4.01 -4.15 -4.27
N GLN A 50 3.63 -5.24 -4.95
CA GLN A 50 2.25 -5.54 -5.29
C GLN A 50 1.66 -6.43 -4.19
N PRO A 51 0.51 -6.10 -3.57
CA PRO A 51 -0.08 -6.91 -2.49
C PRO A 51 -0.23 -8.40 -2.80
N LEU A 52 -0.53 -8.76 -4.05
CA LEU A 52 -0.63 -10.15 -4.49
C LEU A 52 0.70 -10.91 -4.43
N PHE A 53 1.79 -10.22 -4.78
CA PHE A 53 3.17 -10.72 -4.80
C PHE A 53 3.98 -9.97 -3.76
N ALA A 54 3.53 -10.01 -2.50
CA ALA A 54 4.20 -9.27 -1.43
C ALA A 54 5.59 -9.86 -1.10
N ASP A 55 5.91 -11.04 -1.64
CA ASP A 55 7.25 -11.60 -1.69
C ASP A 55 8.19 -10.83 -2.66
N GLU A 56 7.65 -10.25 -3.73
CA GLU A 56 8.34 -9.40 -4.71
C GLU A 56 8.40 -7.93 -4.28
N ARG A 57 9.36 -7.61 -3.41
CA ARG A 57 9.59 -6.26 -2.87
C ARG A 57 10.75 -5.56 -3.57
N TYR A 58 10.65 -4.25 -3.68
CA TYR A 58 11.69 -3.41 -4.28
C TYR A 58 11.89 -2.09 -3.51
N ALA A 59 12.81 -1.27 -4.03
CA ALA A 59 13.27 0.03 -3.51
C ALA A 59 14.41 -0.06 -2.48
N SER A 60 14.64 0.98 -1.69
CA SER A 60 15.90 1.12 -0.94
C SER A 60 16.01 0.25 0.31
N ARG A 61 14.88 -0.19 0.86
CA ARG A 61 14.75 -0.94 2.12
C ARG A 61 13.64 -2.01 2.03
N PRO A 62 13.71 -2.93 1.05
CA PRO A 62 12.60 -3.82 0.71
C PRO A 62 12.23 -4.82 1.82
N ASP A 63 13.14 -5.09 2.76
CA ASP A 63 12.93 -6.07 3.83
C ASP A 63 12.77 -5.44 5.24
N GLU A 64 12.69 -4.11 5.33
CA GLU A 64 12.62 -3.42 6.62
C GLU A 64 11.32 -3.69 7.40
N LEU A 65 10.24 -4.10 6.71
CA LEU A 65 8.90 -4.25 7.29
C LEU A 65 8.35 -5.69 7.21
N LEU A 66 9.21 -6.70 7.10
CA LEU A 66 8.75 -8.09 6.91
C LEU A 66 7.85 -8.60 8.05
N ALA A 67 8.09 -8.16 9.29
CA ALA A 67 7.26 -8.54 10.42
C ALA A 67 5.88 -7.88 10.33
N GLU A 68 5.84 -6.57 10.10
CA GLU A 68 4.65 -5.76 9.98
C GLU A 68 3.78 -6.18 8.80
N MET A 69 4.38 -6.59 7.68
CA MET A 69 3.68 -7.13 6.52
C MET A 69 2.93 -8.42 6.89
N ARG A 70 3.63 -9.39 7.51
CA ARG A 70 3.01 -10.64 7.97
C ARG A 70 1.91 -10.42 8.99
N GLU A 71 2.17 -9.56 9.98
CA GLU A 71 1.19 -9.21 11.01
C GLU A 71 0.00 -8.39 10.48
N SER A 72 0.10 -7.88 9.25
CA SER A 72 -1.01 -7.23 8.54
C SER A 72 -1.81 -8.20 7.67
N GLY A 73 -1.35 -9.45 7.54
CA GLY A 73 -2.01 -10.51 6.77
C GLY A 73 -1.48 -10.69 5.35
N LEU A 74 -0.34 -10.10 4.99
CA LEU A 74 0.31 -10.34 3.71
C LEU A 74 1.09 -11.66 3.77
N ASP A 75 0.84 -12.55 2.81
CA ASP A 75 1.67 -13.73 2.59
C ASP A 75 2.95 -13.33 1.84
N LEU A 76 4.10 -13.79 2.33
CA LEU A 76 5.42 -13.48 1.78
C LEU A 76 6.10 -14.70 1.16
N THR A 77 5.35 -15.79 0.94
CA THR A 77 5.81 -16.91 0.13
C THR A 77 5.59 -16.63 -1.35
N GLU A 78 6.52 -17.07 -2.19
CA GLU A 78 6.39 -17.03 -3.66
C GLU A 78 5.08 -17.66 -4.11
N ARG A 79 4.38 -16.98 -5.02
CA ARG A 79 3.01 -17.31 -5.39
C ARG A 79 2.82 -17.32 -6.90
N ASP A 80 2.24 -18.41 -7.41
CA ASP A 80 1.80 -18.51 -8.80
C ASP A 80 0.44 -17.81 -8.98
N GLU A 81 0.30 -17.04 -10.07
CA GLU A 81 -0.91 -16.29 -10.43
C GLU A 81 -2.16 -17.17 -10.62
N ASP A 82 -1.97 -18.45 -10.97
CA ASP A 82 -3.01 -19.37 -11.43
C ASP A 82 -3.89 -19.96 -10.30
N GLY A 83 -3.60 -19.63 -9.04
CA GLY A 83 -4.34 -20.12 -7.88
C GLY A 83 -5.65 -19.36 -7.65
N GLY A 84 -6.79 -19.93 -8.02
CA GLY A 84 -8.13 -19.40 -7.70
C GLY A 84 -8.32 -19.20 -6.19
N HIS A 85 -8.15 -17.97 -5.73
CA HIS A 85 -8.10 -17.61 -4.31
C HIS A 85 -8.81 -16.27 -4.07
N ASP A 86 -10.04 -16.14 -4.58
CA ASP A 86 -10.86 -14.92 -4.50
C ASP A 86 -10.92 -14.36 -3.07
N ASP A 87 -10.98 -15.23 -2.06
CA ASP A 87 -10.98 -14.83 -0.65
C ASP A 87 -9.68 -14.16 -0.20
N TYR A 88 -8.52 -14.66 -0.65
CA TYR A 88 -7.23 -14.02 -0.36
C TYR A 88 -7.12 -12.69 -1.08
N TYR A 89 -7.46 -12.64 -2.38
CA TYR A 89 -7.50 -11.39 -3.15
C TYR A 89 -8.40 -10.33 -2.48
N ALA A 90 -9.59 -10.73 -2.02
CA ALA A 90 -10.51 -9.85 -1.30
C ALA A 90 -9.94 -9.32 0.04
N SER A 91 -8.98 -10.03 0.64
CA SER A 91 -8.34 -9.63 1.90
C SER A 91 -7.17 -8.65 1.72
N LEU A 92 -6.55 -8.58 0.53
CA LEU A 92 -5.31 -7.83 0.28
C LEU A 92 -5.45 -6.31 0.52
N THR A 93 -6.59 -5.73 0.16
CA THR A 93 -6.88 -4.31 0.43
C THR A 93 -6.93 -4.04 1.93
N GLY A 94 -7.55 -4.95 2.70
CA GLY A 94 -7.60 -4.87 4.15
C GLY A 94 -6.21 -4.98 4.78
N ALA A 95 -5.40 -5.93 4.31
CA ALA A 95 -4.03 -6.10 4.76
C ALA A 95 -3.16 -4.87 4.45
N SER A 96 -3.33 -4.27 3.27
CA SER A 96 -2.65 -3.03 2.88
C SER A 96 -3.03 -1.86 3.79
N PHE A 97 -4.31 -1.70 4.14
CA PHE A 97 -4.72 -0.67 5.10
C PHE A 97 -4.22 -0.94 6.53
N ALA A 98 -4.15 -2.21 6.95
CA ALA A 98 -3.57 -2.57 8.24
C ALA A 98 -2.07 -2.20 8.30
N LEU A 99 -1.31 -2.46 7.24
CA LEU A 99 0.10 -2.06 7.16
C LEU A 99 0.24 -0.53 7.15
N ALA A 100 -0.59 0.18 6.38
CA ALA A 100 -0.60 1.64 6.36
C ALA A 100 -0.89 2.22 7.77
N HIS A 101 -1.83 1.61 8.50
CA HIS A 101 -2.14 2.00 9.87
C HIS A 101 -0.95 1.79 10.80
N ARG A 102 -0.26 0.65 10.74
CA ARG A 102 0.95 0.39 11.53
C ARG A 102 2.05 1.41 11.27
N LEU A 103 2.25 1.79 10.00
CA LEU A 103 3.30 2.73 9.62
C LEU A 103 2.99 4.17 9.99
N THR A 104 1.73 4.58 9.97
CA THR A 104 1.34 6.00 10.10
C THR A 104 0.65 6.32 11.43
N GLY A 105 0.17 5.31 12.14
CA GLY A 105 -0.77 5.48 13.26
C GLY A 105 -2.17 5.91 12.82
N ILE A 106 -2.41 6.14 11.53
CA ILE A 106 -3.70 6.62 11.00
C ILE A 106 -4.57 5.42 10.67
N ARG A 107 -5.71 5.29 11.32
CA ARG A 107 -6.67 4.23 11.00
C ARG A 107 -7.59 4.70 9.89
N VAL A 108 -7.58 4.01 8.75
CA VAL A 108 -8.55 4.25 7.68
C VAL A 108 -9.90 3.69 8.13
N THR A 109 -10.93 4.53 8.18
CA THR A 109 -12.29 4.12 8.52
C THR A 109 -13.28 4.69 7.51
N PRO A 110 -14.46 4.07 7.33
CA PRO A 110 -15.49 4.59 6.42
C PRO A 110 -15.88 6.05 6.69
N GLU A 111 -15.86 6.47 7.96
CA GLU A 111 -16.22 7.82 8.38
C GLU A 111 -15.27 8.90 7.83
N LEU A 112 -14.01 8.56 7.54
CA LEU A 112 -13.07 9.49 6.90
C LEU A 112 -13.48 9.86 5.47
N PHE A 113 -14.32 9.06 4.83
CA PHE A 113 -14.81 9.27 3.47
C PHE A 113 -16.29 9.66 3.43
N ALA A 114 -16.95 9.72 4.58
CA ALA A 114 -18.32 10.19 4.66
C ALA A 114 -18.37 11.69 4.31
N VAL A 115 -19.24 12.04 3.36
CA VAL A 115 -19.57 13.45 3.12
C VAL A 115 -20.34 13.93 4.35
N PRO A 116 -19.99 15.08 4.96
CA PRO A 116 -20.77 15.64 6.06
C PRO A 116 -22.22 15.77 5.63
N ARG A 117 -23.14 15.24 6.44
CA ARG A 117 -24.57 15.52 6.27
C ARG A 117 -24.89 16.78 7.06
N ASP A 118 -25.17 17.86 6.35
CA ASP A 118 -25.80 19.06 6.90
C ASP A 118 -27.23 18.75 7.38
#